data_AF-A0A376HIV6-F1
#
_entry.id   AF-A0A376HIV6-F1
#
_cell.length_a   1.000
_cell.length_b   1.000
_cell.length_c   1.000
_cell.angle_alpha   90.00
_cell.angle_beta   90.00
_cell.angle_gamma   90.00
#
_symmetry.space_group_name_H-M   'P 1'
#
loop_
_entity.id
_entity.type
_entity.pdbx_description
1 polymer ?
#
loop_
_entity_poly.entity_id
_entity_poly.type
_entity_poly.pdbx_seq_one_letter_code
_entity_poly.pdbx_strand_id
1 'polypeptide(L)' 'MNISFGCFDFIVFDGEWFFLEMNANGQWAWLENETNINVSSELVRFLNEV' A
#
# COMPACT_ATOMS: atom_id res chain seq x y z
N MET A 1 2.68 -8.76 -14.45
CA MET A 1 2.57 -9.34 -13.10
C MET A 1 1.10 -9.31 -12.70
N ASN A 2 0.57 -10.38 -12.11
CA ASN A 2 -0.84 -10.49 -11.69
C ASN A 2 -0.97 -10.13 -10.20
N ILE A 3 -0.58 -8.90 -9.85
CA ILE A 3 -0.52 -8.41 -8.47
C ILE A 3 -1.61 -7.35 -8.31
N SER A 4 -2.59 -7.62 -7.47
CA SER A 4 -3.73 -6.73 -7.21
C SER A 4 -3.54 -5.84 -5.98
N PHE A 5 -2.51 -6.11 -5.15
CA PHE A 5 -2.20 -5.37 -3.93
C PHE A 5 -0.68 -5.38 -3.67
N GLY A 6 -0.14 -4.26 -3.18
CA GLY A 6 1.26 -4.16 -2.77
C GLY A 6 1.55 -2.84 -2.05
N CYS A 7 2.60 -2.83 -1.22
CA CYS A 7 3.12 -1.63 -0.57
C CYS A 7 4.26 -1.04 -1.39
N PHE A 8 4.35 0.29 -1.48
CA PHE A 8 5.33 0.97 -2.30
C PHE A 8 6.11 1.97 -1.46
N ASP A 9 7.43 1.86 -1.52
CA ASP A 9 8.33 2.70 -0.75
C ASP A 9 8.90 3.80 -1.65
N PHE A 10 8.81 5.03 -1.16
CA PHE A 10 9.31 6.22 -1.83
C PHE A 10 10.12 7.08 -0.87
N ILE A 11 11.05 7.85 -1.43
CA ILE A 11 11.70 8.97 -0.74
C ILE A 11 11.52 10.25 -1.55
N VAL A 12 11.44 11.38 -0.86
CA VAL A 12 11.41 12.70 -1.49
C VAL A 12 12.68 13.44 -1.14
N PHE A 13 13.44 13.87 -2.14
CA PHE A 13 14.67 14.65 -1.98
C PHE A 13 14.68 15.79 -2.99
N ASP A 14 14.88 17.02 -2.53
CA ASP A 14 14.83 18.25 -3.35
C ASP A 14 13.57 18.36 -4.23
N GLY A 15 12.43 17.87 -3.73
CA GLY A 15 11.15 17.88 -4.45
C GLY A 15 11.00 16.78 -5.51
N GLU A 16 12.04 15.97 -5.73
CA GLU A 16 12.00 14.81 -6.60
C GLU A 16 11.60 13.56 -5.81
N TRP A 17 10.74 12.75 -6.42
CA TRP A 17 10.28 11.48 -5.86
C TRP A 17 11.10 10.33 -6.42
N PHE A 18 11.70 9.55 -5.54
CA PHE A 18 12.45 8.35 -5.91
C PHE A 18 11.70 7.11 -5.44
N PHE A 19 11.42 6.21 -6.37
CA PHE A 19 10.91 4.88 -6.07
C PHE A 19 12.03 4.00 -5.54
N LEU A 20 11.77 3.29 -4.44
CA LEU A 20 12.72 2.36 -3.85
C LEU A 20 12.34 0.92 -4.18
N GLU A 21 11.17 0.46 -3.74
CA GLU A 21 10.72 -0.91 -3.96
C GLU A 21 9.19 -1.06 -3.96
N MET A 22 8.73 -2.19 -4.49
CA MET A 22 7.37 -2.69 -4.32
C MET A 22 7.44 -3.98 -3.50
N ASN A 23 6.78 -3.96 -2.35
CA ASN A 23 6.71 -5.08 -1.43
C ASN A 23 5.30 -5.69 -1.44
N ALA A 24 5.15 -6.79 -2.17
CA ALA A 24 3.87 -7.53 -2.26
C ALA A 24 3.42 -8.13 -0.92
N ASN A 25 4.35 -8.39 0.00
CA ASN A 25 4.06 -8.90 1.35
C ASN A 25 4.20 -7.81 2.42
N GLY A 26 4.20 -6.54 2.01
CA GLY A 26 4.40 -5.41 2.91
C GLY A 26 3.33 -5.36 4.00
N GLN A 27 3.75 -5.11 5.24
CA GLN A 27 2.82 -4.88 6.33
C GLN A 27 2.25 -3.46 6.23
N TRP A 28 0.92 -3.37 6.11
CA TRP A 28 0.19 -2.10 5.96
C TRP A 28 -0.70 -1.77 7.18
N ALA A 29 -0.99 -2.76 8.04
CA ALA A 29 -1.96 -2.61 9.13
C ALA A 29 -1.58 -1.54 10.17
N TRP A 30 -0.28 -1.31 10.39
CA TRP A 30 0.17 -0.24 11.28
C TRP A 30 -0.17 1.15 10.71
N LEU A 31 -0.08 1.32 9.39
CA LEU A 31 -0.37 2.59 8.73
C LEU A 31 -1.87 2.91 8.74
N GLU A 32 -2.73 1.89 8.65
CA GLU A 32 -4.18 2.04 8.84
C GLU A 32 -4.51 2.67 10.20
N ASN A 33 -3.87 2.19 11.28
CA ASN A 33 -4.05 2.76 12.61
C ASN A 33 -3.54 4.22 12.72
N GLU A 34 -2.37 4.52 12.12
CA GLU A 34 -1.77 5.86 12.19
C GLU A 34 -2.51 6.89 11.33
N THR A 35 -3.08 6.47 10.20
CA THR A 35 -3.68 7.38 9.20
C THR A 35 -5.21 7.40 9.23
N ASN A 36 -5.84 6.46 9.95
CA ASN A 36 -7.28 6.19 9.90
C ASN A 36 -7.80 5.87 8.47
N ILE A 37 -6.94 5.37 7.59
CA ILE A 37 -7.31 4.90 6.25
C ILE A 37 -7.70 3.41 6.36
N ASN A 38 -8.93 3.08 5.99
CA ASN A 38 -9.49 1.71 6.07
C ASN A 38 -9.04 0.82 4.89
N VAL A 39 -7.75 0.51 4.82
CA VAL A 39 -7.17 -0.41 3.83
C VAL A 39 -7.79 -1.82 3.94
N SER A 40 -8.05 -2.28 5.17
CA SER A 40 -8.66 -3.58 5.47
C SER A 40 -10.04 -3.74 4.83
N SER A 41 -10.89 -2.72 4.97
CA SER A 41 -12.25 -2.72 4.41
C SER A 41 -12.23 -2.74 2.88
N GLU A 42 -11.31 -1.98 2.28
CA GLU A 42 -11.12 -1.97 0.83
C GLU A 42 -10.61 -3.29 0.29
N LEU A 43 -9.69 -3.95 1.01
CA LEU A 43 -9.19 -5.27 0.64
C LEU A 43 -10.30 -6.33 0.70
N VAL A 44 -11.13 -6.30 1.74
CA VAL A 44 -12.30 -7.19 1.87
C VAL A 44 -13.32 -6.93 0.75
N ARG A 45 -13.60 -5.66 0.44
CA ARG A 45 -14.48 -5.30 -0.68
C ARG A 45 -13.93 -5.87 -2.00
N PHE A 46 -12.66 -5.64 -2.28
CA PHE A 46 -11.99 -6.14 -3.48
C PHE A 46 -12.10 -7.66 -3.61
N LEU A 47 -11.85 -8.41 -2.53
CA LEU A 47 -11.95 -9.87 -2.53
C LEU A 47 -13.38 -10.42 -2.69
N ASN A 48 -14.39 -9.62 -2.38
CA ASN A 48 -15.80 -10.00 -2.54
C ASN A 48 -16.40 -9.58 -3.89
N GLU A 49 -15.78 -8.63 -4.59
CA GLU A 49 -16.21 -8.13 -5.91
C GLU A 49 -15.54 -8.87 -7.08
N VAL A 50 -14.51 -9.67 -6.80
CA VAL A 50 -13.84 -10.59 -7.75
C VAL A 50 -14.52 -11.96 -7.72
#